data_AF-E3RDM0-F1
#
_entry.id   AF-E3RDM0-F1
#
_cell.length_a   1.000
_cell.length_b   1.000
_cell.length_c   1.000
_cell.angle_alpha   90.00
_cell.angle_beta   90.00
_cell.angle_gamma   90.00
#
_symmetry.space_group_name_H-M   'P 1'
#
loop_
_entity.id
_entity.type
_entity.pdbx_description
1 polymer ?
#
loop_
_entity_poly.entity_id
_entity_poly.type
_entity_poly.pdbx_seq_one_letter_code
_entity_poly.pdbx_strand_id
1 'polypeptide(L)'
;MESPSATIAPAIFSREEIQDIFDEAQLRAGDLYQDVPYLQRHLQDLFRGALETCNLQGVNSTKVLQEAIISERIMFNAFNKHRLGNAITAFCKRVLDPKNEVEYKEEENIPEKLEFFPLLAAVVDRGAEVTLDPIFQLEGTVEGNQEGSSRAPVPSKKPGQAGVATGHKTSMKLPNSPKKTGSSASYNKLRGAPSAWLALPEGNLTLAEVMAFVPQSIKSVDVINRFLFNGAMTTTLTDMINNYRIMEYGAITNNSVYRMMKGQINHHAQTNPQYRDWSVAKHARLPRPQGFDPASVSVAGFATPVILSGREARQAANEPTPAILFRDLANDIKVMPSGYDALDLTRCVQYCVEHDEEDWYYPQQFDDLVEHLGGPAPVHRKHQDAASVTRHTEGKKLVNAKRAGGRARDNHGRLMKGKGKAVVDPDEGGEVESNDQVNSGSDQDVAGSSLRRSQRNKRKRGPNVPSVDEEPRKPLRKKTKHTHIEDSSDEVDGKAGSSLRTSTRNKRKRNSESSDDEGAGAPSKRTSQRKKKPLPKPRVPRVKPAPPDLRGASDVDSDSEDSDVYVGPKRQRRVAAVRTSGRAQRFGGSYNIDEALKIDDEEDL
;
A
#
# COMPACT_ATOMS: atom_id res chain seq x y z
N MET A 1 -5.71 -4.99 21.68
CA MET A 1 -6.83 -5.93 21.72
C MET A 1 -6.23 -7.30 21.56
N GLU A 2 -6.38 -8.17 22.55
CA GLU A 2 -5.99 -9.57 22.43
C GLU A 2 -6.84 -10.20 21.33
N SER A 3 -6.22 -11.02 20.47
CA SER A 3 -6.95 -11.73 19.42
C SER A 3 -7.83 -12.79 20.10
N PRO A 4 -9.12 -12.92 19.74
CA PRO A 4 -9.99 -13.93 20.34
C PRO A 4 -9.38 -15.32 20.11
N SER A 5 -9.22 -16.10 21.19
CA SER A 5 -8.67 -17.45 21.12
C SER A 5 -9.80 -18.47 21.07
N ALA A 6 -9.94 -19.17 19.95
CA ALA A 6 -10.80 -20.34 19.86
C ALA A 6 -10.01 -21.59 20.25
N THR A 7 -10.55 -22.39 21.16
CA THR A 7 -10.03 -23.73 21.43
C THR A 7 -11.07 -24.73 20.93
N ILE A 8 -10.72 -25.45 19.87
CA ILE A 8 -11.49 -26.61 19.41
C ILE A 8 -10.77 -27.81 19.98
N ALA A 9 -11.46 -28.60 20.82
CA ALA A 9 -10.93 -29.90 21.22
C ALA A 9 -10.60 -30.69 19.93
N PRO A 10 -9.48 -31.42 19.85
CA PRO A 10 -8.99 -31.99 18.59
C PRO A 10 -9.90 -33.13 18.09
N ALA A 11 -11.07 -32.77 17.58
CA ALA A 11 -11.86 -33.59 16.69
C ALA A 11 -11.13 -33.62 15.36
N ILE A 12 -10.68 -34.81 14.98
CA ILE A 12 -10.00 -35.02 13.70
C ILE A 12 -11.09 -35.15 12.65
N PHE A 13 -11.57 -34.02 12.14
CA PHE A 13 -12.43 -34.02 10.97
C PHE A 13 -11.63 -34.38 9.73
N SER A 14 -12.17 -35.30 8.93
CA SER A 14 -11.70 -35.54 7.58
C SER A 14 -11.92 -34.30 6.71
N ARG A 15 -11.21 -34.23 5.59
CA ARG A 15 -11.36 -33.12 4.65
C ARG A 15 -12.77 -33.05 4.05
N GLU A 16 -13.37 -34.21 3.78
CA GLU A 16 -14.72 -34.33 3.23
C GLU A 16 -15.75 -33.84 4.25
N GLU A 17 -15.63 -34.24 5.52
CA GLU A 17 -16.49 -33.73 6.60
C GLU A 17 -16.40 -32.20 6.73
N ILE A 18 -15.21 -31.61 6.60
CA ILE A 18 -15.05 -30.14 6.64
C ILE A 18 -15.73 -29.46 5.45
N GLN A 19 -15.69 -30.07 4.26
CA GLN A 19 -16.41 -29.56 3.09
C GLN A 19 -17.92 -29.60 3.33
N ASP A 20 -18.43 -30.74 3.83
CA ASP A 20 -19.85 -30.90 4.17
C ASP A 20 -20.30 -29.91 5.24
N ILE A 21 -19.45 -29.62 6.25
CA ILE A 21 -19.71 -28.59 7.27
C ILE A 21 -19.91 -27.22 6.61
N PHE A 22 -19.06 -26.83 5.65
CA PHE A 22 -19.17 -25.53 5.00
C PHE A 22 -20.39 -25.44 4.08
N ASP A 23 -20.72 -26.49 3.35
CA ASP A 23 -21.91 -26.53 2.50
C ASP A 23 -23.19 -26.44 3.35
N GLU A 24 -23.25 -27.19 4.45
CA GLU A 24 -24.36 -27.12 5.41
C GLU A 24 -24.48 -25.73 6.06
N ALA A 25 -23.36 -25.12 6.45
CA ALA A 25 -23.34 -23.77 7.01
C ALA A 25 -23.85 -22.72 6.00
N GLN A 26 -23.53 -22.85 4.71
CA GLN A 26 -24.05 -21.97 3.66
C GLN A 26 -25.57 -22.06 3.53
N LEU A 27 -26.13 -23.27 3.55
CA LEU A 27 -27.58 -23.50 3.52
C LEU A 27 -28.26 -22.92 4.75
N ARG A 28 -27.75 -23.24 5.96
CA ARG A 28 -28.28 -22.73 7.23
C ARG A 28 -28.23 -21.20 7.30
N ALA A 29 -27.14 -20.57 6.84
CA ALA A 29 -27.06 -19.11 6.77
C ALA A 29 -28.09 -18.54 5.79
N GLY A 30 -28.31 -19.23 4.67
CA GLY A 30 -29.36 -18.92 3.70
C GLY A 30 -30.74 -18.87 4.34
N ASP A 31 -31.09 -19.89 5.11
CA ASP A 31 -32.40 -20.04 5.74
C ASP A 31 -32.58 -19.12 6.96
N LEU A 32 -31.62 -19.09 7.88
CA LEU A 32 -31.71 -18.33 9.14
C LEU A 32 -31.74 -16.82 8.93
N TYR A 33 -31.00 -16.33 7.93
CA TYR A 33 -30.76 -14.89 7.73
C TYR A 33 -31.37 -14.38 6.43
N GLN A 34 -32.37 -15.06 5.87
CA GLN A 34 -33.09 -14.60 4.67
C GLN A 34 -33.63 -13.16 4.80
N ASP A 35 -34.05 -12.76 6.01
CA ASP A 35 -34.60 -11.44 6.30
C ASP A 35 -33.52 -10.38 6.56
N VAL A 36 -32.25 -10.81 6.63
CA VAL A 36 -31.07 -9.94 6.84
C VAL A 36 -30.07 -10.19 5.70
N PRO A 37 -30.40 -9.80 4.45
CA PRO A 37 -29.67 -10.22 3.25
C PRO A 37 -28.20 -9.81 3.25
N TYR A 38 -27.86 -8.71 3.92
CA TYR A 38 -26.48 -8.27 4.05
C TYR A 38 -25.64 -9.24 4.90
N LEU A 39 -26.13 -9.62 6.08
CA LEU A 39 -25.44 -10.57 6.95
C LEU A 39 -25.38 -11.96 6.30
N GLN A 40 -26.49 -12.39 5.68
CA GLN A 40 -26.58 -13.63 4.90
C GLN A 40 -25.48 -13.70 3.85
N ARG A 41 -25.34 -12.65 3.02
CA ARG A 41 -24.32 -12.57 1.97
C ARG A 41 -22.91 -12.68 2.53
N HIS A 42 -22.60 -11.94 3.60
CA HIS A 42 -21.27 -11.98 4.22
C HIS A 42 -20.92 -13.35 4.81
N LEU A 43 -21.88 -14.03 5.44
CA LEU A 43 -21.69 -15.40 5.94
C LEU A 43 -21.46 -16.37 4.77
N GLN A 44 -22.28 -16.29 3.72
CA GLN A 44 -22.14 -17.15 2.54
C GLN A 44 -20.80 -16.94 1.82
N ASP A 45 -20.35 -15.69 1.68
CA ASP A 45 -19.04 -15.38 1.09
C ASP A 45 -17.89 -15.89 1.96
N LEU A 46 -17.98 -15.76 3.29
CA LEU A 46 -17.01 -16.33 4.23
C LEU A 46 -16.89 -17.85 4.02
N PHE A 47 -18.02 -18.56 4.05
CA PHE A 47 -18.02 -20.02 3.98
C PHE A 47 -17.58 -20.52 2.60
N ARG A 48 -17.95 -19.82 1.52
CA ARG A 48 -17.48 -20.13 0.16
C ARG A 48 -15.98 -19.96 0.04
N GLY A 49 -15.42 -18.85 0.53
CA GLY A 49 -13.98 -18.63 0.52
C GLY A 49 -13.21 -19.64 1.38
N ALA A 50 -13.76 -20.03 2.53
CA ALA A 50 -13.19 -21.07 3.38
C ALA A 50 -13.21 -22.46 2.71
N LEU A 51 -14.29 -22.81 2.02
CA LEU A 51 -14.43 -24.03 1.23
C LEU A 51 -13.42 -24.08 0.08
N GLU A 52 -13.29 -23.00 -0.70
CA GLU A 52 -12.29 -22.87 -1.77
C GLU A 52 -10.87 -23.05 -1.23
N THR A 53 -10.57 -22.45 -0.06
CA THR A 53 -9.27 -22.60 0.60
C THR A 53 -9.04 -24.03 1.07
N CYS A 54 -10.07 -24.70 1.60
CA CYS A 54 -10.02 -26.11 1.93
C CYS A 54 -9.79 -27.02 0.73
N ASN A 55 -10.09 -26.58 -0.50
CA ASN A 55 -9.87 -27.34 -1.74
C ASN A 55 -8.44 -27.23 -2.29
N LEU A 56 -7.62 -26.33 -1.76
CA LEU A 56 -6.22 -26.21 -2.16
C LEU A 56 -5.37 -27.38 -1.63
N GLN A 57 -4.40 -27.85 -2.42
CA GLN A 57 -3.48 -28.92 -1.99
C GLN A 57 -2.49 -28.41 -0.94
N GLY A 58 -2.26 -29.20 0.12
CA GLY A 58 -1.28 -28.90 1.16
C GLY A 58 -1.76 -27.89 2.23
N VAL A 59 -3.02 -27.45 2.18
CA VAL A 59 -3.63 -26.63 3.22
C VAL A 59 -4.18 -27.53 4.34
N ASN A 60 -3.97 -27.13 5.59
CA ASN A 60 -4.56 -27.80 6.75
C ASN A 60 -6.03 -27.37 6.89
N SER A 61 -6.97 -28.24 6.51
CA SER A 61 -8.41 -27.98 6.53
C SER A 61 -8.94 -27.66 7.93
N THR A 62 -8.42 -28.30 8.97
CA THR A 62 -8.81 -28.03 10.37
C THR A 62 -8.47 -26.60 10.78
N LYS A 63 -7.33 -26.06 10.32
CA LYS A 63 -6.94 -24.67 10.56
C LYS A 63 -7.88 -23.69 9.85
N VAL A 64 -8.28 -24.01 8.62
CA VAL A 64 -9.24 -23.20 7.86
C VAL A 64 -10.61 -23.18 8.55
N LEU A 65 -11.07 -24.33 9.05
CA LEU A 65 -12.30 -24.42 9.85
C LEU A 65 -12.23 -23.56 11.12
N GLN A 66 -11.12 -23.63 11.87
CA GLN A 66 -10.90 -22.79 13.05
C GLN A 66 -10.92 -21.29 12.71
N GLU A 67 -10.24 -20.88 11.64
CA GLU A 67 -10.22 -19.49 11.19
C GLU A 67 -11.61 -19.00 10.74
N ALA A 68 -12.40 -19.86 10.10
CA ALA A 68 -13.75 -19.55 9.68
C ALA A 68 -14.72 -19.41 10.88
N ILE A 69 -14.64 -20.28 11.90
CA ILE A 69 -15.44 -20.17 13.13
C ILE A 69 -15.15 -18.85 13.87
N ILE A 70 -13.86 -18.47 13.97
CA ILE A 70 -13.47 -17.18 14.55
C ILE A 70 -14.04 -16.02 13.74
N SER A 71 -13.97 -16.11 12.40
CA SER A 71 -14.45 -15.06 11.50
C SER A 71 -15.97 -14.90 11.55
N GLU A 72 -16.72 -16.01 11.64
CA GLU A 72 -18.17 -16.01 11.87
C GLU A 72 -18.52 -15.22 13.14
N ARG A 73 -17.84 -15.50 14.26
CA ARG A 73 -18.04 -14.75 15.50
C ARG A 73 -17.71 -13.27 15.39
N ILE A 74 -16.61 -12.92 14.71
CA ILE A 74 -16.25 -11.52 14.49
C ILE A 74 -17.36 -10.79 13.72
N MET A 75 -17.96 -11.44 12.71
CA MET A 75 -19.07 -10.86 11.95
C MET A 75 -20.31 -10.67 12.81
N PHE A 76 -20.71 -11.65 13.62
CA PHE A 76 -21.86 -11.49 14.52
C PHE A 76 -21.61 -10.44 15.61
N ASN A 77 -20.40 -10.37 16.17
CA ASN A 77 -20.02 -9.34 17.13
C ASN A 77 -20.06 -7.94 16.48
N ALA A 78 -19.59 -7.82 15.24
CA ALA A 78 -19.69 -6.58 14.47
C ALA A 78 -21.14 -6.24 14.08
N PHE A 79 -21.97 -7.25 13.82
CA PHE A 79 -23.39 -7.09 13.55
C PHE A 79 -24.13 -6.58 14.79
N ASN A 80 -23.96 -7.20 15.96
CA ASN A 80 -24.59 -6.75 17.20
C ASN A 80 -24.06 -5.37 17.65
N LYS A 81 -22.78 -5.05 17.42
CA LYS A 81 -22.22 -3.73 17.82
C LYS A 81 -22.59 -2.59 16.87
N HIS A 82 -22.61 -2.85 15.57
CA HIS A 82 -22.56 -1.80 14.54
C HIS A 82 -23.48 -2.07 13.34
N ARG A 83 -24.20 -3.20 13.34
CA ARG A 83 -24.91 -3.78 12.19
C ARG A 83 -24.11 -3.72 10.91
N LEU A 84 -22.87 -4.20 11.01
CA LEU A 84 -21.87 -4.30 9.95
C LEU A 84 -21.55 -2.97 9.22
N GLY A 85 -21.76 -1.82 9.87
CA GLY A 85 -21.28 -0.52 9.41
C GLY A 85 -22.36 0.49 8.99
N ASN A 86 -23.63 0.12 9.10
CA ASN A 86 -24.76 0.95 8.65
C ASN A 86 -25.73 1.39 9.77
N ALA A 87 -25.53 1.02 11.03
CA ALA A 87 -26.37 1.52 12.12
C ALA A 87 -25.84 2.82 12.73
N ILE A 88 -26.72 3.83 12.88
CA ILE A 88 -26.46 4.95 13.80
C ILE A 88 -26.61 4.44 15.22
N THR A 89 -25.50 4.39 15.92
CA THR A 89 -25.49 4.22 17.39
C THR A 89 -24.86 5.46 18.00
N ALA A 90 -25.10 5.71 19.29
CA ALA A 90 -24.44 6.79 20.02
C ALA A 90 -22.90 6.75 19.91
N PHE A 91 -22.35 5.55 19.66
CA PHE A 91 -20.92 5.29 19.51
C PHE A 91 -20.39 5.36 18.06
N CYS A 92 -21.26 5.20 17.05
CA CYS A 92 -20.92 5.32 15.62
C CYS A 92 -21.77 6.41 14.95
N LYS A 93 -21.30 7.67 15.00
CA LYS A 93 -21.95 8.82 14.33
C LYS A 93 -21.73 8.89 12.81
N ARG A 94 -21.02 7.93 12.22
CA ARG A 94 -20.75 7.90 10.77
C ARG A 94 -21.24 6.58 10.20
N VAL A 95 -22.42 6.61 9.61
CA VAL A 95 -22.96 5.54 8.76
C VAL A 95 -22.11 5.48 7.50
N LEU A 96 -21.70 4.27 7.06
CA LEU A 96 -20.93 4.11 5.81
C LEU A 96 -21.75 4.47 4.57
N ASP A 97 -23.07 4.28 4.64
CA ASP A 97 -24.03 4.70 3.61
C ASP A 97 -25.28 5.31 4.28
N PRO A 98 -25.46 6.64 4.26
CA PRO A 98 -26.60 7.32 4.87
C PRO A 98 -27.96 6.85 4.33
N LYS A 99 -28.01 6.30 3.11
CA LYS A 99 -29.26 5.80 2.51
C LYS A 99 -29.70 4.45 3.07
N ASN A 100 -28.76 3.70 3.66
CA ASN A 100 -28.99 2.41 4.29
C ASN A 100 -28.88 2.51 5.82
N GLU A 101 -29.12 3.71 6.38
CA GLU A 101 -29.15 3.90 7.82
C GLU A 101 -30.20 2.98 8.45
N VAL A 102 -29.76 2.07 9.32
CA VAL A 102 -30.66 1.20 10.07
C VAL A 102 -30.64 1.61 11.52
N GLU A 103 -31.80 2.04 12.05
CA GLU A 103 -31.96 2.27 13.48
C GLU A 103 -31.60 0.99 14.24
N TYR A 104 -30.76 1.12 15.26
CA TYR A 104 -30.39 -0.01 16.10
C TYR A 104 -31.61 -0.47 16.90
N LYS A 105 -32.15 -1.62 16.52
CA LYS A 105 -33.18 -2.32 17.29
C LYS A 105 -32.55 -3.48 18.03
N GLU A 106 -32.60 -3.41 19.35
CA GLU A 106 -32.02 -4.44 20.21
C GLU A 106 -32.65 -5.83 19.99
N GLU A 107 -33.93 -5.86 19.61
CA GLU A 107 -34.68 -7.08 19.29
C GLU A 107 -34.16 -7.85 18.06
N GLU A 108 -33.30 -7.24 17.25
CA GLU A 108 -32.69 -7.91 16.09
C GLU A 108 -31.22 -8.24 16.35
N ASN A 109 -30.74 -8.08 17.59
CA ASN A 109 -29.48 -8.67 17.99
C ASN A 109 -29.56 -10.18 17.91
N ILE A 110 -28.47 -10.77 17.43
CA ILE A 110 -28.37 -12.20 17.32
C ILE A 110 -28.08 -12.75 18.72
N PRO A 111 -28.91 -13.67 19.23
CA PRO A 111 -28.72 -14.23 20.55
C PRO A 111 -27.51 -15.17 20.56
N GLU A 112 -26.85 -15.29 21.72
CA GLU A 112 -25.74 -16.22 21.96
C GLU A 112 -26.29 -17.64 22.17
N LYS A 113 -27.02 -18.15 21.18
CA LYS A 113 -27.57 -19.51 21.13
C LYS A 113 -27.00 -20.23 19.92
N LEU A 114 -26.58 -21.48 20.10
CA LEU A 114 -25.88 -22.27 19.07
C LEU A 114 -26.62 -22.30 17.73
N GLU A 115 -27.96 -22.39 17.77
CA GLU A 115 -28.84 -22.44 16.59
C GLU A 115 -28.72 -21.21 15.66
N PHE A 116 -28.20 -20.09 16.16
CA PHE A 116 -27.99 -18.87 15.35
C PHE A 116 -26.59 -18.79 14.73
N PHE A 117 -25.70 -19.76 14.96
CA PHE A 117 -24.36 -19.78 14.39
C PHE A 117 -24.26 -20.93 13.37
N PRO A 118 -24.53 -20.69 12.08
CA PRO A 118 -24.61 -21.73 11.05
C PRO A 118 -23.42 -22.69 11.05
N LEU A 119 -22.20 -22.15 11.10
CA LEU A 119 -20.98 -22.93 11.04
C LEU A 119 -20.71 -23.63 12.38
N LEU A 120 -20.81 -22.91 13.49
CA LEU A 120 -20.62 -23.48 14.82
C LEU A 120 -21.61 -24.62 15.11
N ALA A 121 -22.88 -24.45 14.75
CA ALA A 121 -23.91 -25.47 14.89
C ALA A 121 -23.57 -26.72 14.06
N ALA A 122 -23.19 -26.55 12.78
CA ALA A 122 -22.79 -27.68 11.93
C ALA A 122 -21.57 -28.45 12.47
N VAL A 123 -20.65 -27.76 13.15
CA VAL A 123 -19.48 -28.36 13.80
C VAL A 123 -19.87 -29.14 15.06
N VAL A 124 -20.74 -28.56 15.90
CA VAL A 124 -21.25 -29.20 17.12
C VAL A 124 -22.13 -30.41 16.80
N ASP A 125 -22.92 -30.36 15.73
CA ASP A 125 -23.75 -31.47 15.26
C ASP A 125 -22.90 -32.70 14.85
N ARG A 126 -21.61 -32.50 14.56
CA ARG A 126 -20.62 -33.56 14.30
C ARG A 126 -19.81 -33.95 15.54
N GLY A 127 -20.25 -33.54 16.72
CA GLY A 127 -19.70 -33.97 18.01
C GLY A 127 -18.43 -33.23 18.46
N ALA A 128 -18.07 -32.10 17.84
CA ALA A 128 -16.96 -31.30 18.34
C ALA A 128 -17.41 -30.29 19.39
N GLU A 129 -16.68 -30.25 20.50
CA GLU A 129 -16.82 -29.22 21.51
C GLU A 129 -15.96 -28.01 21.14
N VAL A 130 -16.60 -26.84 21.07
CA VAL A 130 -15.97 -25.59 20.67
C VAL A 130 -16.23 -24.55 21.75
N THR A 131 -15.15 -24.04 22.36
CA THR A 131 -15.22 -22.98 23.37
C THR A 131 -14.73 -21.66 22.78
N LEU A 132 -15.53 -20.61 22.91
CA LEU A 132 -15.29 -19.29 22.31
C LEU A 132 -15.80 -18.16 23.23
N ASP A 133 -15.19 -16.96 23.15
CA ASP A 133 -15.58 -15.76 23.92
C ASP A 133 -16.89 -15.09 23.45
N PRO A 134 -17.94 -14.99 24.29
CA PRO A 134 -19.31 -14.66 23.88
C PRO A 134 -19.40 -13.41 22.99
N ILE A 135 -20.34 -13.38 22.04
CA ILE A 135 -20.55 -12.19 21.22
C ILE A 135 -21.09 -11.04 22.08
N PHE A 136 -20.94 -9.82 21.58
CA PHE A 136 -21.47 -8.66 22.27
C PHE A 136 -22.99 -8.74 22.42
N GLN A 137 -23.44 -8.60 23.66
CA GLN A 137 -24.83 -8.40 24.07
C GLN A 137 -24.86 -7.17 24.98
N LEU A 138 -25.89 -6.34 24.88
CA LEU A 138 -26.05 -5.19 25.75
C LEU A 138 -26.46 -5.68 27.15
N GLU A 139 -25.82 -5.15 28.20
CA GLU A 139 -26.16 -5.51 29.58
C GLU A 139 -27.61 -5.10 29.90
N GLY A 140 -28.45 -6.07 30.27
CA GLY A 140 -29.85 -5.85 30.65
C GLY A 140 -30.90 -6.56 29.79
N THR A 141 -30.53 -7.11 28.62
CA THR A 141 -31.51 -7.75 27.70
C THR A 141 -31.56 -9.27 27.69
N VAL A 142 -30.60 -9.93 28.33
CA VAL A 142 -30.46 -11.39 28.24
C VAL A 142 -31.52 -12.11 29.06
N GLU A 143 -31.92 -11.59 30.21
CA GLU A 143 -32.89 -12.26 31.10
C GLU A 143 -34.35 -11.95 30.73
N GLY A 144 -34.65 -10.79 30.14
CA GLY A 144 -36.03 -10.40 29.81
C GLY A 144 -36.53 -10.91 28.45
N ASN A 145 -35.66 -11.01 27.43
CA ASN A 145 -36.09 -11.35 26.07
C ASN A 145 -36.06 -12.87 25.76
N GLN A 146 -35.51 -13.70 26.63
CA GLN A 146 -35.45 -15.16 26.40
C GLN A 146 -36.75 -15.90 26.74
N GLU A 147 -37.58 -15.38 27.65
CA GLU A 147 -38.82 -16.05 28.08
C GLU A 147 -40.09 -15.52 27.37
N GLY A 148 -40.03 -14.36 26.70
CA GLY A 148 -41.23 -13.67 26.19
C GLY A 148 -41.26 -13.31 24.70
N SER A 149 -40.17 -13.49 23.94
CA SER A 149 -40.17 -13.15 22.51
C SER A 149 -40.82 -14.25 21.66
N SER A 150 -42.15 -14.30 21.68
CA SER A 150 -42.93 -14.95 20.64
C SER A 150 -42.86 -14.12 19.35
N ARG A 151 -41.69 -14.06 18.71
CA ARG A 151 -41.59 -13.61 17.32
C ARG A 151 -42.05 -14.74 16.40
N ALA A 152 -42.69 -14.35 15.31
CA ALA A 152 -43.47 -15.14 14.37
C ALA A 152 -42.86 -16.52 13.99
N PRO A 153 -43.71 -17.53 13.72
CA PRO A 153 -43.26 -18.91 13.48
C PRO A 153 -42.30 -18.97 12.29
N VAL A 154 -41.11 -19.51 12.55
CA VAL A 154 -40.18 -19.97 11.52
C VAL A 154 -40.94 -20.95 10.62
N PRO A 155 -41.10 -20.69 9.30
CA PRO A 155 -41.81 -21.60 8.43
C PRO A 155 -40.94 -22.84 8.20
N SER A 156 -41.17 -23.89 8.99
CA SER A 156 -40.59 -25.21 8.72
C SER A 156 -41.20 -25.73 7.41
N LYS A 157 -40.47 -25.62 6.30
CA LYS A 157 -40.78 -26.37 5.09
C LYS A 157 -40.18 -27.77 5.22
N LYS A 158 -41.04 -28.75 5.46
CA LYS A 158 -40.70 -30.18 5.31
C LYS A 158 -40.34 -30.47 3.84
N PRO A 159 -39.31 -31.27 3.55
CA PRO A 159 -38.98 -31.66 2.18
C PRO A 159 -39.92 -32.77 1.69
N GLY A 160 -40.72 -32.45 0.68
CA GLY A 160 -41.52 -33.41 -0.09
C GLY A 160 -40.91 -33.65 -1.46
N GLN A 161 -40.35 -34.85 -1.62
CA GLN A 161 -40.18 -35.67 -2.83
C GLN A 161 -40.10 -35.05 -4.25
N ALA A 162 -38.96 -35.36 -4.88
CA ALA A 162 -38.79 -35.93 -6.22
C ALA A 162 -39.29 -35.13 -7.46
N GLY A 163 -38.33 -34.51 -8.15
CA GLY A 163 -38.44 -34.15 -9.57
C GLY A 163 -37.16 -34.51 -10.30
N VAL A 164 -37.23 -35.54 -11.13
CA VAL A 164 -36.18 -36.06 -12.02
C VAL A 164 -35.85 -35.05 -13.12
N ALA A 165 -34.57 -34.71 -13.31
CA ALA A 165 -34.09 -34.10 -14.55
C ALA A 165 -32.63 -34.51 -14.85
N THR A 166 -32.51 -35.43 -15.81
CA THR A 166 -31.39 -35.58 -16.77
C THR A 166 -30.98 -34.20 -17.32
N GLY A 167 -29.75 -33.77 -17.52
CA GLY A 167 -28.45 -34.40 -17.72
C GLY A 167 -27.80 -33.72 -18.93
N HIS A 168 -26.57 -33.19 -18.82
CA HIS A 168 -25.52 -33.13 -19.86
C HIS A 168 -24.32 -32.29 -19.34
N LYS A 169 -23.18 -32.94 -19.09
CA LYS A 169 -21.89 -32.32 -18.76
C LYS A 169 -21.01 -32.30 -20.00
N THR A 170 -20.80 -31.13 -20.60
CA THR A 170 -19.73 -30.89 -21.58
C THR A 170 -18.51 -30.30 -20.87
N SER A 171 -17.47 -31.12 -20.77
CA SER A 171 -16.16 -30.79 -20.20
C SER A 171 -15.36 -29.91 -21.17
N MET A 172 -15.28 -28.60 -20.89
CA MET A 172 -14.33 -27.69 -21.54
C MET A 172 -13.02 -27.63 -20.74
N LYS A 173 -11.93 -28.13 -21.34
CA LYS A 173 -10.56 -27.99 -20.84
C LYS A 173 -10.07 -26.55 -21.03
N LEU A 174 -9.85 -25.82 -19.94
CA LEU A 174 -9.19 -24.52 -19.97
C LEU A 174 -7.65 -24.66 -20.05
N PRO A 175 -6.96 -23.78 -20.80
CA PRO A 175 -5.53 -23.86 -21.05
C PRO A 175 -4.67 -23.44 -19.84
N ASN A 176 -3.50 -24.07 -19.74
CA ASN A 176 -2.49 -23.90 -18.70
C ASN A 176 -2.17 -22.44 -18.37
N SER A 177 -2.39 -22.05 -17.10
CA SER A 177 -2.03 -20.73 -16.59
C SER A 177 -0.50 -20.54 -16.53
N PRO A 178 0.03 -19.37 -16.94
CA PRO A 178 1.46 -19.11 -16.95
C PRO A 178 2.03 -19.01 -15.52
N LYS A 179 3.20 -19.64 -15.31
CA LYS A 179 3.93 -19.68 -14.04
C LYS A 179 4.23 -18.26 -13.53
N LYS A 180 3.67 -17.90 -12.37
CA LYS A 180 3.92 -16.64 -11.66
C LYS A 180 5.39 -16.55 -11.21
N THR A 181 6.17 -15.68 -11.84
CA THR A 181 7.50 -15.28 -11.36
C THR A 181 7.33 -14.29 -10.20
N GLY A 182 7.46 -14.79 -8.97
CA GLY A 182 7.32 -13.98 -7.77
C GLY A 182 8.48 -12.98 -7.62
N SER A 183 8.20 -11.68 -7.69
CA SER A 183 8.96 -10.63 -6.97
C SER A 183 8.43 -9.21 -7.23
N SER A 184 7.74 -8.94 -8.34
CA SER A 184 7.35 -7.55 -8.70
C SER A 184 5.94 -7.15 -8.29
N ALA A 185 5.03 -8.12 -8.07
CA ALA A 185 3.62 -7.85 -7.79
C ALA A 185 3.36 -7.04 -6.50
N SER A 186 4.31 -7.00 -5.57
CA SER A 186 4.13 -6.28 -4.31
C SER A 186 4.27 -4.76 -4.44
N TYR A 187 5.00 -4.26 -5.45
CA TYR A 187 5.40 -2.84 -5.49
C TYR A 187 4.42 -1.93 -6.25
N ASN A 188 3.65 -2.46 -7.19
CA ASN A 188 2.71 -1.66 -7.99
C ASN A 188 1.26 -1.88 -7.54
N LYS A 189 0.93 -1.38 -6.33
CA LYS A 189 -0.43 -1.51 -5.78
C LYS A 189 -1.46 -0.68 -6.56
N LEU A 190 -1.04 0.37 -7.26
CA LEU A 190 -1.90 1.27 -8.05
C LEU A 190 -1.97 0.89 -9.53
N ARG A 191 -1.92 -0.41 -9.85
CA ARG A 191 -1.87 -0.88 -11.24
C ARG A 191 -3.14 -0.53 -12.03
N GLY A 192 -4.31 -0.54 -11.39
CA GLY A 192 -5.58 -0.15 -12.01
C GLY A 192 -5.84 1.36 -12.01
N ALA A 193 -4.97 2.16 -11.38
CA ALA A 193 -5.10 3.61 -11.42
C ALA A 193 -4.51 4.18 -12.72
N PRO A 194 -5.02 5.33 -13.21
CA PRO A 194 -4.46 6.00 -14.37
C PRO A 194 -2.96 6.25 -14.27
N SER A 195 -2.32 6.34 -15.44
CA SER A 195 -0.88 6.52 -15.56
C SER A 195 -0.42 7.75 -14.80
N ALA A 196 0.80 7.69 -14.24
CA ALA A 196 1.43 8.85 -13.63
C ALA A 196 1.68 10.00 -14.63
N TRP A 197 1.70 9.71 -15.93
CA TRP A 197 1.91 10.69 -17.00
C TRP A 197 0.62 11.28 -17.55
N LEU A 198 -0.53 10.85 -17.02
CA LEU A 198 -1.78 11.51 -17.30
C LEU A 198 -1.73 12.90 -16.67
N ALA A 199 -1.77 13.93 -17.51
CA ALA A 199 -1.72 15.32 -17.05
C ALA A 199 -2.96 15.66 -16.21
N LEU A 200 -2.81 16.65 -15.32
CA LEU A 200 -3.94 17.28 -14.66
C LEU A 200 -4.52 18.32 -15.62
N PRO A 201 -5.85 18.54 -15.61
CA PRO A 201 -6.48 19.54 -16.46
C PRO A 201 -6.16 20.94 -15.95
N GLU A 202 -6.48 21.94 -16.76
CA GLU A 202 -6.64 23.30 -16.28
C GLU A 202 -7.94 23.35 -15.47
N GLY A 203 -7.90 23.77 -14.20
CA GLY A 203 -9.10 23.82 -13.37
C GLY A 203 -8.87 23.50 -11.90
N ASN A 204 -9.97 23.31 -11.18
CA ASN A 204 -10.00 23.07 -9.74
C ASN A 204 -10.25 21.59 -9.43
N LEU A 205 -9.37 20.99 -8.62
CA LEU A 205 -9.53 19.61 -8.14
C LEU A 205 -9.31 19.57 -6.64
N THR A 206 -10.21 18.92 -5.89
CA THR A 206 -9.97 18.68 -4.47
C THR A 206 -8.86 17.63 -4.27
N LEU A 207 -8.21 17.64 -3.10
CA LEU A 207 -7.30 16.56 -2.70
C LEU A 207 -7.94 15.18 -2.84
N ALA A 208 -9.24 15.05 -2.52
CA ALA A 208 -9.97 13.79 -2.61
C ALA A 208 -10.17 13.32 -4.04
N GLU A 209 -10.50 14.21 -4.97
CA GLU A 209 -10.59 13.89 -6.41
C GLU A 209 -9.26 13.39 -6.96
N VAL A 210 -8.16 14.05 -6.60
CA VAL A 210 -6.82 13.64 -7.01
C VAL A 210 -6.47 12.25 -6.45
N MET A 211 -6.84 11.95 -5.20
CA MET A 211 -6.58 10.62 -4.60
C MET A 211 -7.52 9.53 -5.12
N ALA A 212 -8.74 9.88 -5.52
CA ALA A 212 -9.71 8.95 -6.07
C ALA A 212 -9.37 8.60 -7.52
N PHE A 213 -9.32 9.60 -8.41
CA PHE A 213 -9.27 9.38 -9.85
C PHE A 213 -7.85 9.25 -10.38
N VAL A 214 -6.91 10.07 -9.90
CA VAL A 214 -5.53 10.15 -10.45
C VAL A 214 -4.46 10.04 -9.37
N PRO A 215 -4.47 9.01 -8.51
CA PRO A 215 -3.58 8.92 -7.34
C PRO A 215 -2.09 8.82 -7.71
N GLN A 216 -1.75 8.46 -8.95
CA GLN A 216 -0.37 8.43 -9.39
C GLN A 216 0.24 9.82 -9.63
N SER A 217 -0.60 10.86 -9.71
CA SER A 217 -0.18 12.27 -9.82
C SER A 217 0.62 12.75 -8.59
N ILE A 218 0.59 12.05 -7.45
CA ILE A 218 1.46 12.33 -6.29
C ILE A 218 2.96 12.14 -6.59
N LYS A 219 3.32 11.74 -7.80
CA LYS A 219 4.70 11.79 -8.31
C LYS A 219 5.03 13.16 -8.94
N SER A 220 4.10 14.10 -9.05
CA SER A 220 4.37 15.46 -9.50
C SER A 220 4.92 16.29 -8.34
N VAL A 221 5.96 17.08 -8.59
CA VAL A 221 6.52 18.00 -7.58
C VAL A 221 5.49 19.04 -7.15
N ASP A 222 4.66 19.51 -8.07
CA ASP A 222 3.64 20.54 -7.81
C ASP A 222 2.53 19.99 -6.91
N VAL A 223 2.05 18.77 -7.20
CA VAL A 223 1.09 18.04 -6.37
C VAL A 223 1.67 17.78 -4.96
N ILE A 224 2.94 17.35 -4.88
CA ILE A 224 3.61 17.12 -3.60
C ILE A 224 3.69 18.42 -2.79
N ASN A 225 4.15 19.51 -3.40
CA ASN A 225 4.27 20.81 -2.74
C ASN A 225 2.92 21.29 -2.24
N ARG A 226 1.89 21.31 -3.10
CA ARG A 226 0.53 21.71 -2.74
C ARG A 226 0.03 20.94 -1.51
N PHE A 227 0.07 19.61 -1.56
CA PHE A 227 -0.51 18.79 -0.50
C PHE A 227 0.29 18.88 0.81
N LEU A 228 1.62 18.83 0.75
CA LEU A 228 2.44 18.83 1.95
C LEU A 228 2.46 20.21 2.63
N PHE A 229 2.43 21.33 1.89
CA PHE A 229 2.30 22.67 2.49
C PHE A 229 0.94 22.88 3.16
N ASN A 230 -0.10 22.22 2.66
CA ASN A 230 -1.44 22.19 3.28
C ASN A 230 -1.59 21.12 4.37
N GLY A 231 -0.48 20.52 4.82
CA GLY A 231 -0.43 19.67 6.01
C GLY A 231 -0.76 18.20 5.77
N ALA A 232 -0.94 17.78 4.51
CA ALA A 232 -1.04 16.36 4.19
C ALA A 232 0.26 15.63 4.53
N MET A 233 0.14 14.36 4.89
CA MET A 233 1.27 13.47 5.16
C MET A 233 1.09 12.19 4.35
N THR A 234 2.15 11.36 4.26
CA THR A 234 2.04 10.03 3.62
C THR A 234 0.91 9.18 4.20
N THR A 235 0.61 9.35 5.50
CA THR A 235 -0.51 8.69 6.18
C THR A 235 -1.85 9.15 5.63
N THR A 236 -2.04 10.46 5.50
CA THR A 236 -3.25 11.07 4.93
C THR A 236 -3.51 10.55 3.53
N LEU A 237 -2.49 10.64 2.65
CA LEU A 237 -2.62 10.19 1.27
C LEU A 237 -2.89 8.68 1.17
N THR A 238 -2.27 7.88 2.05
CA THR A 238 -2.52 6.43 2.13
C THR A 238 -3.95 6.12 2.54
N ASP A 239 -4.44 6.77 3.60
CA ASP A 239 -5.80 6.58 4.11
C ASP A 239 -6.82 6.99 3.04
N MET A 240 -6.62 8.11 2.35
CA MET A 240 -7.50 8.58 1.28
C MET A 240 -7.50 7.64 0.06
N ILE A 241 -6.33 7.20 -0.43
CA ILE A 241 -6.27 6.27 -1.57
C ILE A 241 -6.99 4.95 -1.24
N ASN A 242 -6.76 4.39 -0.05
CA ASN A 242 -7.42 3.15 0.37
C ASN A 242 -8.92 3.33 0.65
N ASN A 243 -9.36 4.56 0.96
CA ASN A 243 -10.77 4.88 1.13
C ASN A 243 -11.50 4.94 -0.22
N TYR A 244 -10.92 5.64 -1.19
CA TYR A 244 -11.60 5.91 -2.46
C TYR A 244 -11.39 4.85 -3.54
N ARG A 245 -10.35 4.00 -3.45
CA ARG A 245 -10.04 3.01 -4.50
C ARG A 245 -10.09 1.58 -4.03
N ILE A 246 -10.52 0.70 -4.94
CA ILE A 246 -10.38 -0.75 -4.82
C ILE A 246 -8.93 -1.10 -5.14
N MET A 247 -8.30 -1.81 -4.22
CA MET A 247 -6.88 -2.16 -4.33
C MET A 247 -6.76 -3.67 -4.51
N GLU A 248 -6.87 -4.16 -5.75
CA GLU A 248 -6.84 -5.61 -6.08
C GLU A 248 -5.65 -6.35 -5.46
N TYR A 249 -4.51 -5.65 -5.37
CA TYR A 249 -3.26 -6.21 -4.85
C TYR A 249 -3.07 -5.94 -3.35
N GLY A 250 -4.13 -5.56 -2.64
CA GLY A 250 -4.12 -5.17 -1.23
C GLY A 250 -3.80 -3.69 -1.01
N ALA A 251 -4.18 -3.21 0.18
CA ALA A 251 -4.08 -1.80 0.56
C ALA A 251 -2.67 -1.21 0.31
N ILE A 252 -2.63 0.04 -0.16
CA ILE A 252 -1.37 0.78 -0.25
C ILE A 252 -0.88 1.11 1.15
N THR A 253 0.44 1.13 1.34
CA THR A 253 1.07 1.45 2.63
C THR A 253 1.71 2.83 2.59
N ASN A 254 1.90 3.44 3.77
CA ASN A 254 2.62 4.72 3.93
C ASN A 254 3.99 4.72 3.25
N ASN A 255 4.71 3.60 3.32
CA ASN A 255 6.03 3.46 2.71
C ASN A 255 5.94 3.39 1.17
N SER A 256 4.88 2.81 0.61
CA SER A 256 4.64 2.81 -0.84
C SER A 256 4.40 4.23 -1.34
N VAL A 257 3.52 4.99 -0.68
CA VAL A 257 3.24 6.40 -1.01
C VAL A 257 4.50 7.27 -0.86
N TYR A 258 5.26 7.10 0.23
CA TYR A 258 6.54 7.79 0.41
C TYR A 258 7.52 7.50 -0.75
N ARG A 259 7.63 6.23 -1.18
CA ARG A 259 8.53 5.84 -2.28
C ARG A 259 8.10 6.44 -3.62
N MET A 260 6.80 6.62 -3.86
CA MET A 260 6.30 7.29 -5.06
C MET A 260 6.77 8.75 -5.12
N MET A 261 6.69 9.48 -4.01
CA MET A 261 7.14 10.88 -3.94
C MET A 261 8.67 11.01 -3.93
N LYS A 262 9.38 10.07 -3.28
CA LYS A 262 10.81 10.18 -2.97
C LYS A 262 11.70 10.48 -4.17
N GLY A 263 11.45 9.86 -5.32
CA GLY A 263 12.28 10.08 -6.51
C GLY A 263 12.29 11.55 -6.94
N GLN A 264 11.10 12.16 -6.92
CA GLN A 264 10.84 13.50 -7.42
C GLN A 264 11.30 14.55 -6.43
N ILE A 265 11.07 14.29 -5.14
CA ILE A 265 11.66 15.05 -4.03
C ILE A 265 13.18 15.11 -4.17
N ASN A 266 13.85 13.96 -4.37
CA ASN A 266 15.31 13.92 -4.46
C ASN A 266 15.82 14.66 -5.72
N HIS A 267 15.15 14.48 -6.86
CA HIS A 267 15.53 15.16 -8.09
C HIS A 267 15.36 16.68 -7.96
N HIS A 268 14.25 17.14 -7.38
CA HIS A 268 14.01 18.55 -7.16
C HIS A 268 15.02 19.16 -6.18
N ALA A 269 15.33 18.44 -5.08
CA ALA A 269 16.34 18.84 -4.10
C ALA A 269 17.75 18.98 -4.69
N GLN A 270 18.09 18.20 -5.73
CA GLN A 270 19.38 18.28 -6.42
C GLN A 270 19.46 19.46 -7.38
N THR A 271 18.32 19.82 -7.98
CA THR A 271 18.24 20.86 -9.03
C THR A 271 17.96 22.24 -8.45
N ASN A 272 17.31 22.31 -7.29
CA ASN A 272 16.86 23.56 -6.68
C ASN A 272 17.46 23.71 -5.28
N PRO A 273 18.40 24.65 -5.08
CA PRO A 273 19.09 24.84 -3.79
C PRO A 273 18.15 25.10 -2.60
N GLN A 274 16.99 25.75 -2.83
CA GLN A 274 15.96 26.00 -1.81
C GLN A 274 15.39 24.70 -1.22
N TYR A 275 15.41 23.61 -1.98
CA TYR A 275 14.90 22.29 -1.57
C TYR A 275 16.02 21.35 -1.11
N ARG A 276 17.19 21.89 -0.74
CA ARG A 276 18.29 21.07 -0.23
C ARG A 276 17.83 20.24 0.97
N ASP A 277 18.18 18.95 0.94
CA ASP A 277 17.76 17.96 1.94
C ASP A 277 16.24 17.80 2.10
N TRP A 278 15.46 18.14 1.07
CA TRP A 278 14.02 17.97 1.09
C TRP A 278 13.63 16.50 1.38
N SER A 279 12.73 16.35 2.34
CA SER A 279 12.03 15.12 2.63
C SER A 279 10.62 15.45 3.08
N VAL A 280 9.71 14.49 3.02
CA VAL A 280 8.32 14.67 3.51
C VAL A 280 8.29 15.24 4.94
N ALA A 281 9.14 14.72 5.83
CA ALA A 281 9.20 15.18 7.22
C ALA A 281 9.77 16.60 7.40
N LYS A 282 10.66 17.02 6.49
CA LYS A 282 11.28 18.36 6.52
C LYS A 282 10.50 19.39 5.70
N HIS A 283 9.52 18.98 4.90
CA HIS A 283 8.81 19.86 3.98
C HIS A 283 8.13 21.04 4.67
N ALA A 284 7.53 20.82 5.85
CA ALA A 284 6.91 21.90 6.64
C ALA A 284 7.87 23.02 7.08
N ARG A 285 9.20 22.81 6.99
CA ARG A 285 10.23 23.80 7.31
C ARG A 285 10.74 24.54 6.09
N LEU A 286 10.37 24.10 4.88
CA LEU A 286 10.78 24.76 3.66
C LEU A 286 10.02 26.09 3.52
N PRO A 287 10.67 27.13 2.99
CA PRO A 287 9.96 28.36 2.64
C PRO A 287 8.94 28.05 1.54
N ARG A 288 7.72 28.54 1.74
CA ARG A 288 6.65 28.42 0.75
C ARG A 288 7.08 29.15 -0.54
N PRO A 289 6.81 28.60 -1.73
CA PRO A 289 7.05 29.28 -2.99
C PRO A 289 6.36 30.65 -3.02
N GLN A 290 6.95 31.61 -3.73
CA GLN A 290 6.31 32.91 -3.96
C GLN A 290 4.98 32.68 -4.70
N GLY A 291 3.91 33.33 -4.22
CA GLY A 291 2.57 33.16 -4.80
C GLY A 291 1.85 31.87 -4.38
N PHE A 292 2.41 31.07 -3.46
CA PHE A 292 1.70 29.91 -2.92
C PHE A 292 0.46 30.36 -2.13
N ASP A 293 -0.72 29.99 -2.62
CA ASP A 293 -1.99 30.20 -1.94
C ASP A 293 -2.47 28.90 -1.27
N PRO A 294 -2.54 28.82 0.08
CA PRO A 294 -3.06 27.65 0.78
C PRO A 294 -4.57 27.43 0.58
N ALA A 295 -5.31 28.44 0.12
CA ALA A 295 -6.73 28.35 -0.16
C ALA A 295 -7.04 27.81 -1.56
N SER A 296 -6.06 27.82 -2.46
CA SER A 296 -6.24 27.39 -3.84
C SER A 296 -6.34 25.86 -3.94
N VAL A 297 -7.33 25.42 -4.72
CA VAL A 297 -7.50 24.02 -5.14
C VAL A 297 -7.22 23.83 -6.62
N SER A 298 -6.68 24.86 -7.27
CA SER A 298 -6.33 24.80 -8.69
C SER A 298 -5.18 23.81 -8.92
N VAL A 299 -5.24 23.12 -10.05
CA VAL A 299 -4.18 22.25 -10.59
C VAL A 299 -3.67 22.77 -11.95
N ALA A 300 -4.11 23.97 -12.35
CA ALA A 300 -3.69 24.66 -13.56
C ALA A 300 -2.15 24.75 -13.64
N GLY A 301 -1.60 24.35 -14.79
CA GLY A 301 -0.16 24.36 -15.04
C GLY A 301 0.68 23.37 -14.22
N PHE A 302 0.08 22.43 -13.48
CA PHE A 302 0.84 21.43 -12.73
C PHE A 302 1.59 20.50 -13.68
N ALA A 303 2.89 20.35 -13.48
CA ALA A 303 3.73 19.51 -14.32
C ALA A 303 3.45 18.03 -14.06
N THR A 304 3.52 17.21 -15.12
CA THR A 304 3.58 15.76 -14.98
C THR A 304 4.90 15.34 -14.31
N PRO A 305 4.94 14.17 -13.64
CA PRO A 305 6.15 13.67 -12.98
C PRO A 305 7.35 13.62 -13.93
N VAL A 306 8.49 14.19 -13.52
CA VAL A 306 9.72 14.15 -14.31
C VAL A 306 10.17 12.71 -14.49
N ILE A 307 10.44 12.30 -15.71
CA ILE A 307 10.84 10.92 -15.95
C ILE A 307 12.33 10.76 -15.67
N LEU A 308 12.65 10.29 -14.46
CA LEU A 308 14.02 10.12 -13.98
C LEU A 308 14.78 8.99 -14.71
N SER A 309 14.05 8.04 -15.28
CA SER A 309 14.62 6.96 -16.09
C SER A 309 14.81 7.44 -17.52
N GLY A 310 16.06 7.58 -17.97
CA GLY A 310 16.35 8.03 -19.34
C GLY A 310 15.73 7.16 -20.45
N ARG A 311 15.36 5.91 -20.16
CA ARG A 311 14.61 5.05 -21.09
C ARG A 311 13.13 5.46 -21.17
N GLU A 312 12.48 5.62 -20.03
CA GLU A 312 11.08 6.03 -19.95
C GLU A 312 10.91 7.45 -20.50
N ALA A 313 11.89 8.34 -20.25
CA ALA A 313 11.84 9.72 -20.74
C ALA A 313 11.83 9.78 -22.27
N ARG A 314 12.65 8.93 -22.92
CA ARG A 314 12.64 8.79 -24.38
C ARG A 314 11.36 8.18 -24.90
N GLN A 315 10.74 7.29 -24.15
CA GLN A 315 9.48 6.69 -24.55
C GLN A 315 8.35 7.74 -24.49
N ALA A 316 8.21 8.42 -23.36
CA ALA A 316 7.22 9.47 -23.19
C ALA A 316 7.41 10.65 -24.14
N ALA A 317 8.65 11.01 -24.49
CA ALA A 317 8.90 12.08 -25.47
C ALA A 317 8.39 11.74 -26.89
N ASN A 318 8.14 10.47 -27.20
CA ASN A 318 7.62 10.04 -28.51
C ASN A 318 6.16 9.60 -28.46
N GLU A 319 5.56 9.49 -27.26
CA GLU A 319 4.16 9.09 -27.11
C GLU A 319 3.30 10.35 -26.93
N PRO A 320 2.13 10.43 -27.58
CA PRO A 320 1.19 11.53 -27.32
C PRO A 320 0.78 11.51 -25.84
N THR A 321 0.44 12.69 -25.30
CA THR A 321 -0.09 12.79 -23.93
C THR A 321 -1.24 11.78 -23.80
N PRO A 322 -1.18 10.85 -22.82
CA PRO A 322 -2.21 9.84 -22.71
C PRO A 322 -3.55 10.52 -22.49
N ALA A 323 -4.55 10.08 -23.25
CA ALA A 323 -5.95 10.44 -23.06
C ALA A 323 -6.68 9.22 -22.51
N ILE A 324 -7.67 9.45 -21.65
CA ILE A 324 -8.53 8.42 -21.09
C ILE A 324 -9.97 8.92 -21.12
N LEU A 325 -10.94 8.03 -21.34
CA LEU A 325 -12.33 8.42 -21.24
C LEU A 325 -12.67 8.81 -19.79
N PHE A 326 -13.48 9.85 -19.59
CA PHE A 326 -13.91 10.25 -18.25
C PHE A 326 -14.60 9.10 -17.51
N ARG A 327 -15.45 8.33 -18.19
CA ARG A 327 -16.11 7.14 -17.61
C ARG A 327 -15.11 6.09 -17.11
N ASP A 328 -13.96 5.96 -17.77
CA ASP A 328 -12.92 4.99 -17.37
C ASP A 328 -12.16 5.43 -16.10
N LEU A 329 -12.22 6.70 -15.71
CA LEU A 329 -11.67 7.15 -14.41
C LEU A 329 -12.46 6.57 -13.23
N ALA A 330 -13.71 6.14 -13.44
CA ALA A 330 -14.52 5.46 -12.44
C ALA A 330 -14.06 4.00 -12.19
N ASN A 331 -13.19 3.45 -13.04
CA ASN A 331 -12.67 2.09 -12.86
C ASN A 331 -11.84 1.99 -11.55
N ASP A 332 -12.13 0.93 -10.79
CA ASP A 332 -11.59 0.66 -9.46
C ASP A 332 -11.82 1.77 -8.42
N ILE A 333 -12.84 2.61 -8.60
CA ILE A 333 -13.31 3.52 -7.55
C ILE A 333 -14.18 2.73 -6.57
N LYS A 334 -13.79 2.72 -5.29
CA LYS A 334 -14.52 2.08 -4.20
C LYS A 334 -15.67 2.96 -3.71
N VAL A 335 -15.39 4.26 -3.57
CA VAL A 335 -16.35 5.27 -3.12
C VAL A 335 -16.15 6.49 -3.98
N MET A 336 -17.20 6.99 -4.62
CA MET A 336 -17.12 8.23 -5.37
C MET A 336 -16.93 9.40 -4.39
N PRO A 337 -16.02 10.37 -4.65
CA PRO A 337 -15.98 11.60 -3.87
C PRO A 337 -17.37 12.25 -3.83
N SER A 338 -17.72 12.90 -2.72
CA SER A 338 -19.04 13.52 -2.54
C SER A 338 -18.97 14.70 -1.58
N GLY A 339 -20.00 15.56 -1.57
CA GLY A 339 -20.05 16.75 -0.73
C GLY A 339 -18.83 17.63 -0.93
N TYR A 340 -18.14 18.01 0.15
CA TYR A 340 -16.94 18.86 0.09
C TYR A 340 -15.65 18.14 -0.36
N ASP A 341 -15.74 16.84 -0.67
CA ASP A 341 -14.65 16.09 -1.30
C ASP A 341 -14.83 15.99 -2.83
N ALA A 342 -15.99 16.38 -3.35
CA ALA A 342 -16.27 16.44 -4.79
C ALA A 342 -16.23 17.88 -5.31
N LEU A 343 -15.76 18.05 -6.55
CA LEU A 343 -15.85 19.29 -7.31
C LEU A 343 -16.08 18.94 -8.80
N ASP A 344 -15.38 19.58 -9.72
CA ASP A 344 -15.65 19.50 -11.15
C ASP A 344 -15.32 18.13 -11.74
N LEU A 345 -14.19 17.50 -11.37
CA LEU A 345 -13.84 16.19 -11.92
C LEU A 345 -14.81 15.10 -11.51
N THR A 346 -15.33 15.14 -10.28
CA THR A 346 -16.36 14.20 -9.83
C THR A 346 -17.62 14.35 -10.67
N ARG A 347 -18.06 15.60 -10.94
CA ARG A 347 -19.23 15.89 -11.79
C ARG A 347 -19.03 15.35 -13.20
N CYS A 348 -17.87 15.61 -13.81
CA CYS A 348 -17.52 15.11 -15.14
C CYS A 348 -17.54 13.58 -15.21
N VAL A 349 -16.92 12.90 -14.24
CA VAL A 349 -16.88 11.44 -14.20
C VAL A 349 -18.27 10.85 -14.00
N GLN A 350 -19.08 11.40 -13.08
CA GLN A 350 -20.45 10.95 -12.84
C GLN A 350 -21.31 11.11 -14.09
N TYR A 351 -21.26 12.27 -14.74
CA TYR A 351 -22.00 12.50 -15.97
C TYR A 351 -21.66 11.48 -17.06
N CYS A 352 -20.37 11.24 -17.34
CA CYS A 352 -19.97 10.27 -18.37
C CYS A 352 -20.23 8.81 -17.99
N VAL A 353 -20.43 8.48 -16.71
CA VAL A 353 -20.88 7.15 -16.28
C VAL A 353 -22.39 6.99 -16.52
N GLU A 354 -23.16 8.06 -16.39
CA GLU A 354 -24.61 8.07 -16.62
C GLU A 354 -25.00 8.20 -18.10
N HIS A 355 -24.09 8.72 -18.94
CA HIS A 355 -24.25 8.92 -20.38
C HIS A 355 -23.14 8.17 -21.13
N ASP A 356 -23.27 6.84 -21.21
CA ASP A 356 -22.24 5.96 -21.76
C ASP A 356 -22.13 6.05 -23.30
N GLU A 357 -23.09 6.69 -23.95
CA GLU A 357 -23.11 7.02 -25.37
C GLU A 357 -22.21 8.20 -25.77
N GLU A 358 -21.79 9.02 -24.80
CA GLU A 358 -20.94 10.19 -25.04
C GLU A 358 -19.46 9.89 -24.71
N ASP A 359 -18.58 10.12 -25.68
CA ASP A 359 -17.13 9.90 -25.52
C ASP A 359 -16.40 11.21 -25.18
N TRP A 360 -16.26 11.49 -23.88
CA TRP A 360 -15.46 12.60 -23.37
C TRP A 360 -14.08 12.13 -22.91
N TYR A 361 -13.03 12.85 -23.30
CA TYR A 361 -11.63 12.50 -23.06
C TYR A 361 -10.97 13.44 -22.04
N TYR A 362 -10.43 12.84 -20.98
CA TYR A 362 -9.58 13.50 -19.99
C TYR A 362 -8.09 13.40 -20.37
N PRO A 363 -7.28 14.45 -20.15
CA PRO A 363 -7.66 15.75 -19.59
C PRO A 363 -8.10 16.79 -20.63
N GLN A 364 -8.05 16.48 -21.93
CA GLN A 364 -8.16 17.47 -23.02
C GLN A 364 -9.50 18.19 -23.08
N GLN A 365 -10.61 17.49 -22.81
CA GLN A 365 -11.96 18.03 -22.90
C GLN A 365 -12.55 18.31 -21.51
N PHE A 366 -11.70 18.49 -20.49
CA PHE A 366 -12.16 18.79 -19.14
C PHE A 366 -12.92 20.12 -19.10
N ASP A 367 -12.34 21.19 -19.65
CA ASP A 367 -12.98 22.51 -19.66
C ASP A 367 -14.28 22.51 -20.46
N ASP A 368 -14.28 21.88 -21.64
CA ASP A 368 -15.47 21.75 -22.49
C ASP A 368 -16.60 21.01 -21.77
N LEU A 369 -16.29 19.93 -21.06
CA LEU A 369 -17.27 19.17 -20.30
C LEU A 369 -17.74 19.93 -19.06
N VAL A 370 -16.86 20.66 -18.37
CA VAL A 370 -17.26 21.53 -17.26
C VAL A 370 -18.22 22.62 -17.73
N GLU A 371 -17.95 23.24 -18.88
CA GLU A 371 -18.85 24.23 -19.50
C GLU A 371 -20.19 23.60 -19.90
N HIS A 372 -20.17 22.41 -20.51
CA HIS A 372 -21.37 21.62 -20.85
C HIS A 372 -22.24 21.33 -19.61
N LEU A 373 -21.61 21.13 -18.45
CA LEU A 373 -22.29 20.90 -17.17
C LEU A 373 -22.75 22.18 -16.46
N GLY A 374 -22.71 23.34 -17.12
CA GLY A 374 -23.13 24.63 -16.57
C GLY A 374 -22.01 25.43 -15.91
N GLY A 375 -20.76 25.13 -16.25
CA GLY A 375 -19.56 25.83 -15.80
C GLY A 375 -18.95 25.31 -14.49
N PRO A 376 -17.82 25.93 -14.06
CA PRO A 376 -17.07 25.50 -12.88
C PRO A 376 -17.88 25.59 -11.59
N ALA A 377 -17.79 24.56 -10.75
CA ALA A 377 -18.46 24.54 -9.45
C ALA A 377 -17.83 25.58 -8.49
N PRO A 378 -18.63 26.22 -7.63
CA PRO A 378 -18.11 27.19 -6.68
C PRO A 378 -17.18 26.53 -5.66
N VAL A 379 -15.97 27.09 -5.53
CA VAL A 379 -14.98 26.61 -4.55
C VAL A 379 -15.31 27.17 -3.17
N HIS A 380 -15.52 26.28 -2.19
CA HIS A 380 -15.73 26.62 -0.79
C HIS A 380 -14.47 26.39 0.04
N ARG A 381 -14.37 27.07 1.19
CA ARG A 381 -13.30 26.84 2.18
C ARG A 381 -13.18 25.36 2.60
N LYS A 382 -14.28 24.62 2.58
CA LYS A 382 -14.30 23.19 2.92
C LYS A 382 -13.73 22.29 1.81
N HIS A 383 -13.56 22.77 0.58
CA HIS A 383 -12.87 22.06 -0.50
C HIS A 383 -11.34 22.12 -0.37
N GLN A 384 -10.81 23.08 0.40
CA GLN A 384 -9.37 23.27 0.59
C GLN A 384 -8.69 22.02 1.14
N ASP A 385 -7.45 21.79 0.71
CA ASP A 385 -6.68 20.61 1.08
C ASP A 385 -6.57 20.44 2.61
N ALA A 386 -6.33 21.53 3.35
CA ALA A 386 -6.23 21.48 4.82
C ALA A 386 -7.53 20.99 5.48
N ALA A 387 -8.69 21.35 4.92
CA ALA A 387 -9.98 20.87 5.39
C ALA A 387 -10.17 19.38 5.06
N SER A 388 -9.75 18.94 3.87
CA SER A 388 -9.77 17.52 3.47
C SER A 388 -8.84 16.66 4.34
N VAL A 389 -7.61 17.13 4.61
CA VAL A 389 -6.66 16.46 5.53
C VAL A 389 -7.28 16.22 6.90
N THR A 390 -7.99 17.23 7.44
CA THR A 390 -8.65 17.15 8.75
C THR A 390 -9.81 16.15 8.76
N ARG A 391 -10.55 16.04 7.65
CA ARG A 391 -11.66 15.07 7.52
C ARG A 391 -11.17 13.62 7.45
N HIS A 392 -10.11 13.39 6.68
CA HIS A 392 -9.66 12.04 6.29
C HIS A 392 -8.55 11.46 7.15
N THR A 393 -7.90 12.27 7.98
CA THR A 393 -6.86 11.79 8.89
C THR A 393 -7.32 11.92 10.32
N GLU A 394 -7.37 10.81 11.06
CA GLU A 394 -7.59 10.89 12.51
C GLU A 394 -6.53 11.79 13.15
N GLY A 395 -6.96 12.76 13.96
CA GLY A 395 -6.06 13.73 14.58
C GLY A 395 -4.89 13.07 15.32
N LYS A 396 -5.13 11.95 16.01
CA LYS A 396 -4.09 11.16 16.69
C LYS A 396 -3.05 10.60 15.72
N LYS A 397 -3.46 10.08 14.55
CA LYS A 397 -2.55 9.57 13.51
C LYS A 397 -1.70 10.70 12.94
N LEU A 398 -2.31 11.85 12.68
CA LEU A 398 -1.60 13.02 12.14
C LEU A 398 -0.58 13.56 13.14
N VAL A 399 -0.95 13.69 14.42
CA VAL A 399 -0.04 14.10 15.50
C VAL A 399 1.12 13.11 15.63
N ASN A 400 0.84 11.81 15.63
CA ASN A 400 1.88 10.78 15.69
C ASN A 400 2.82 10.82 14.48
N ALA A 401 2.30 11.05 13.27
CA ALA A 401 3.10 11.20 12.06
C ALA A 401 4.00 12.43 12.13
N LYS A 402 3.47 13.58 12.58
CA LYS A 402 4.23 14.82 12.80
C LYS A 402 5.33 14.62 13.84
N ARG A 403 5.01 14.01 14.99
CA ARG A 403 5.98 13.67 16.04
C ARG A 403 7.07 12.74 15.53
N ALA A 404 6.72 11.73 14.73
CA ALA A 404 7.70 10.82 14.13
C ALA A 404 8.66 11.50 13.16
N GLY A 405 8.20 12.55 12.46
CA GLY A 405 9.05 13.39 11.60
C GLY A 405 10.03 14.27 12.38
N GLY A 406 9.67 14.72 13.58
CA GLY A 406 10.52 15.54 14.45
C GLY A 406 11.61 14.77 15.20
N ARG A 407 11.57 13.44 15.24
CA ARG A 407 12.57 12.63 15.95
C ARG A 407 13.93 12.71 15.25
N ALA A 408 14.99 12.86 16.05
CA ALA A 408 16.36 12.86 15.56
C ALA A 408 16.67 11.56 14.80
N ARG A 409 17.28 11.73 13.63
CA ARG A 409 17.75 10.63 12.79
C ARG A 409 19.24 10.77 12.56
N ASP A 410 19.93 9.65 12.42
CA ASP A 410 21.34 9.66 12.03
C ASP A 410 21.50 10.06 10.56
N ASN A 411 22.75 10.19 10.11
CA ASN A 411 23.09 10.48 8.71
C ASN A 411 22.60 9.41 7.72
N HIS A 412 22.19 8.23 8.21
CA HIS A 412 21.59 7.16 7.43
C HIS A 412 20.05 7.17 7.49
N GLY A 413 19.44 8.19 8.10
CA GLY A 413 18.00 8.33 8.23
C GLY A 413 17.36 7.36 9.23
N ARG A 414 18.16 6.63 10.02
CA ARG A 414 17.68 5.73 11.08
C ARG A 414 17.31 6.53 12.31
N LEU A 415 16.26 6.11 12.99
CA LEU A 415 15.82 6.75 14.22
C LEU A 415 16.91 6.59 15.29
N MET A 416 17.43 7.70 15.82
CA MET A 416 18.39 7.64 16.92
C MET A 416 17.65 7.09 18.15
N LYS A 417 18.12 5.96 18.68
CA LYS A 417 17.61 5.43 19.95
C LYS A 417 18.04 6.40 21.03
N GLY A 418 17.13 7.30 21.42
CA GLY A 418 17.40 8.30 22.45
C GLY A 418 17.98 7.61 23.68
N LYS A 419 19.21 7.96 24.05
CA LYS A 419 19.81 7.52 25.31
C LYS A 419 19.06 8.21 26.45
N GLY A 420 17.94 7.62 26.87
CA GLY A 420 17.46 7.58 28.25
C GLY A 420 17.24 8.88 29.03
N LYS A 421 17.23 10.07 28.44
CA LYS A 421 16.65 11.24 29.12
C LYS A 421 15.16 11.27 28.77
N ALA A 422 14.33 10.91 29.75
CA ALA A 422 12.89 11.08 29.68
C ALA A 422 12.62 12.53 29.23
N VAL A 423 12.11 12.68 28.01
CA VAL A 423 11.55 13.95 27.55
C VAL A 423 10.31 14.12 28.41
N VAL A 424 10.40 15.02 29.38
CA VAL A 424 9.25 15.54 30.10
C VAL A 424 8.34 16.14 29.03
N ASP A 425 7.16 15.55 28.81
CA ASP A 425 6.14 16.11 27.94
C ASP A 425 5.77 17.51 28.48
N PRO A 426 6.03 18.61 27.75
CA PRO A 426 5.82 19.96 28.26
C PRO A 426 4.34 20.41 28.23
N ASP A 427 3.38 19.48 28.22
CA ASP A 427 1.97 19.80 27.87
C ASP A 427 0.92 19.10 28.75
N GLU A 428 1.28 18.69 29.98
CA GLU A 428 0.35 18.10 30.95
C GLU A 428 0.11 18.96 32.22
N GLY A 429 0.38 20.28 32.19
CA GLY A 429 0.31 21.11 33.40
C GLY A 429 -0.06 22.58 33.21
N GLY A 430 -1.18 22.87 32.56
CA GLY A 430 -1.69 24.24 32.41
C GLY A 430 -3.21 24.29 32.35
N GLU A 431 -3.89 23.89 33.44
CA GLU A 431 -5.26 24.33 33.68
C GLU A 431 -5.21 25.85 33.92
N VAL A 432 -5.61 26.63 32.91
CA VAL A 432 -5.87 28.06 33.07
C VAL A 432 -7.22 28.17 33.75
N GLU A 433 -7.21 28.40 35.07
CA GLU A 433 -8.37 28.89 35.81
C GLU A 433 -8.78 30.25 35.23
N SER A 434 -9.76 30.24 34.33
CA SER A 434 -10.52 31.44 33.98
C SER A 434 -11.48 31.75 35.13
N ASN A 435 -11.03 32.66 35.98
CA ASN A 435 -11.79 33.24 37.08
C ASN A 435 -12.74 34.30 36.51
N ASP A 436 -13.87 33.87 35.94
CA ASP A 436 -14.99 34.77 35.61
C ASP A 436 -16.11 34.58 36.64
N GLN A 437 -16.07 35.49 37.60
CA GLN A 437 -17.01 35.70 38.68
C GLN A 437 -18.27 36.36 38.09
N VAL A 438 -19.32 35.58 37.79
CA VAL A 438 -20.68 36.13 37.63
C VAL A 438 -21.62 35.40 38.58
N ASN A 439 -22.12 36.23 39.48
CA ASN A 439 -23.05 36.00 40.57
C ASN A 439 -24.43 35.55 40.04
N SER A 440 -24.93 34.39 40.47
CA SER A 440 -26.38 34.10 40.49
C SER A 440 -26.62 32.89 41.39
N GLY A 441 -27.08 33.16 42.62
CA GLY A 441 -27.42 32.15 43.60
C GLY A 441 -28.64 31.32 43.20
N SER A 442 -28.63 30.07 43.64
CA SER A 442 -29.78 29.42 44.28
C SER A 442 -29.33 28.08 44.84
N ASP A 443 -29.67 27.89 46.12
CA ASP A 443 -29.42 26.72 46.92
C ASP A 443 -30.00 25.45 46.30
N GLN A 444 -29.28 24.32 46.40
CA GLN A 444 -29.85 23.08 46.94
C GLN A 444 -28.76 22.02 47.18
N ASP A 445 -28.69 21.62 48.45
CA ASP A 445 -27.91 20.52 49.00
C ASP A 445 -28.31 19.17 48.41
N VAL A 446 -27.34 18.40 47.88
CA VAL A 446 -27.41 16.94 47.96
C VAL A 446 -26.00 16.36 48.17
N ALA A 447 -25.90 15.61 49.26
CA ALA A 447 -24.72 14.94 49.75
C ALA A 447 -24.23 13.78 48.87
N GLY A 448 -22.93 13.49 48.97
CA GLY A 448 -22.43 12.12 49.00
C GLY A 448 -21.76 11.60 47.73
N SER A 449 -20.43 11.51 47.75
CA SER A 449 -19.74 10.21 47.95
C SER A 449 -18.26 10.34 47.59
N SER A 450 -17.44 10.19 48.63
CA SER A 450 -15.99 10.04 48.54
C SER A 450 -15.66 8.62 48.12
N LEU A 451 -15.05 8.42 46.95
CA LEU A 451 -14.42 7.16 46.60
C LEU A 451 -12.93 7.35 46.31
N ARG A 452 -12.18 6.65 47.17
CA ARG A 452 -10.74 6.58 47.32
C ARG A 452 -10.03 6.18 46.03
N ARG A 453 -9.04 6.99 45.65
CA ARG A 453 -8.08 6.72 44.59
C ARG A 453 -7.07 5.66 45.07
N SER A 454 -7.18 4.44 44.52
CA SER A 454 -6.29 3.31 44.80
C SER A 454 -4.87 3.58 44.27
N GLN A 455 -3.88 3.56 45.17
CA GLN A 455 -2.47 3.67 44.81
C GLN A 455 -1.93 2.34 44.26
N ARG A 456 -1.37 2.41 43.06
CA ARG A 456 -0.80 1.28 42.32
C ARG A 456 0.59 0.92 42.87
N ASN A 457 0.68 -0.22 43.54
CA ASN A 457 1.90 -0.79 44.10
C ASN A 457 2.96 -1.09 43.02
N LYS A 458 4.12 -0.43 43.12
CA LYS A 458 5.35 -0.76 42.39
C LYS A 458 6.02 -1.97 43.05
N ARG A 459 5.97 -3.15 42.40
CA ARG A 459 6.74 -4.33 42.81
C ARG A 459 8.23 -4.14 42.50
N LYS A 460 9.04 -4.03 43.56
CA LYS A 460 10.51 -4.15 43.55
C LYS A 460 10.89 -5.59 43.17
N ARG A 461 11.78 -5.76 42.18
CA ARG A 461 12.47 -7.03 41.91
C ARG A 461 13.60 -7.21 42.93
N GLY A 462 13.65 -8.37 43.57
CA GLY A 462 14.69 -8.75 44.54
C GLY A 462 16.02 -9.15 43.89
N PRO A 463 17.09 -9.29 44.69
CA PRO A 463 18.47 -9.51 44.24
C PRO A 463 18.76 -10.99 43.98
N ASN A 464 19.60 -11.26 42.99
CA ASN A 464 20.04 -12.59 42.60
C ASN A 464 21.34 -12.93 43.35
N VAL A 465 21.38 -14.12 43.97
CA VAL A 465 22.56 -14.70 44.66
C VAL A 465 23.44 -15.42 43.63
N PRO A 466 24.80 -15.35 43.73
CA PRO A 466 25.70 -15.89 42.73
C PRO A 466 26.05 -17.37 42.96
N SER A 467 26.14 -18.14 41.87
CA SER A 467 26.78 -19.46 41.85
C SER A 467 28.20 -19.35 41.30
N VAL A 468 29.09 -20.13 41.90
CA VAL A 468 30.55 -20.16 41.77
C VAL A 468 30.98 -21.27 40.77
N ASP A 469 32.18 -21.09 40.20
CA ASP A 469 33.03 -22.01 39.41
C ASP A 469 32.68 -22.32 37.93
N GLU A 470 33.45 -21.74 36.99
CA GLU A 470 34.52 -22.47 36.26
C GLU A 470 35.33 -21.55 35.29
N GLU A 471 36.56 -22.00 35.03
CA GLU A 471 37.79 -21.39 34.50
C GLU A 471 37.85 -20.52 33.21
N PRO A 472 38.98 -19.79 33.00
CA PRO A 472 39.09 -18.67 32.07
C PRO A 472 39.67 -19.04 30.70
N ARG A 473 39.06 -18.54 29.62
CA ARG A 473 39.65 -18.55 28.26
C ARG A 473 40.10 -17.14 27.82
N LYS A 474 41.37 -17.10 27.42
CA LYS A 474 42.23 -15.95 27.07
C LYS A 474 41.71 -15.11 25.89
N PRO A 475 41.90 -13.78 25.86
CA PRO A 475 41.60 -12.95 24.69
C PRO A 475 42.74 -12.92 23.66
N LEU A 476 42.39 -13.14 22.39
CA LEU A 476 43.28 -13.08 21.24
C LEU A 476 43.60 -11.62 20.85
N ARG A 477 44.90 -11.39 20.67
CA ARG A 477 45.59 -10.11 20.43
C ARG A 477 45.19 -9.47 19.09
N LYS A 478 44.97 -8.15 19.14
CA LYS A 478 45.01 -7.22 18.00
C LYS A 478 46.45 -7.20 17.42
N LYS A 479 46.59 -7.37 16.11
CA LYS A 479 47.82 -7.05 15.37
C LYS A 479 47.61 -5.80 14.53
N THR A 480 48.09 -4.68 15.06
CA THR A 480 48.47 -3.48 14.31
C THR A 480 49.77 -3.77 13.58
N LYS A 481 49.86 -3.45 12.29
CA LYS A 481 51.11 -3.49 11.53
C LYS A 481 51.35 -2.10 10.94
N HIS A 482 52.28 -1.37 11.56
CA HIS A 482 52.97 -0.23 10.98
C HIS A 482 53.93 -0.74 9.90
N THR A 483 54.01 -0.03 8.77
CA THR A 483 55.20 -0.02 7.92
C THR A 483 55.52 1.43 7.56
N HIS A 484 56.70 1.81 8.02
CA HIS A 484 57.47 3.02 7.81
C HIS A 484 58.18 2.90 6.45
N ILE A 485 58.13 3.91 5.59
CA ILE A 485 59.14 4.15 4.54
C ILE A 485 59.31 5.67 4.41
N GLU A 486 60.54 6.10 4.68
CA GLU A 486 61.14 7.42 4.50
C GLU A 486 61.31 7.71 2.99
N ASP A 487 60.99 8.92 2.53
CA ASP A 487 61.90 10.06 2.32
C ASP A 487 62.71 9.96 1.01
N SER A 488 62.48 10.93 0.12
CA SER A 488 63.43 11.40 -0.89
C SER A 488 62.80 12.56 -1.67
N SER A 489 63.43 13.72 -1.54
CA SER A 489 63.25 14.94 -2.33
C SER A 489 63.69 14.77 -3.79
N ASP A 490 63.12 15.57 -4.69
CA ASP A 490 63.86 16.59 -5.48
C ASP A 490 62.97 17.25 -6.53
N GLU A 491 63.20 18.55 -6.72
CA GLU A 491 62.58 19.45 -7.69
C GLU A 491 62.98 19.15 -9.15
N VAL A 492 62.20 19.68 -10.12
CA VAL A 492 62.63 20.57 -11.23
C VAL A 492 61.60 20.55 -12.39
N ASP A 493 61.39 21.75 -12.93
CA ASP A 493 60.60 22.20 -14.08
C ASP A 493 60.58 21.35 -15.38
N GLY A 494 59.52 21.57 -16.19
CA GLY A 494 59.72 21.76 -17.64
C GLY A 494 58.86 20.95 -18.64
N LYS A 495 57.94 21.66 -19.30
CA LYS A 495 57.52 21.60 -20.73
C LYS A 495 57.49 20.28 -21.54
N ALA A 496 56.30 20.09 -22.15
CA ALA A 496 56.01 19.72 -23.56
C ALA A 496 56.63 18.45 -24.22
N GLY A 497 55.77 17.58 -24.77
CA GLY A 497 56.13 16.73 -25.92
C GLY A 497 55.48 15.34 -25.99
N SER A 498 54.55 15.17 -26.92
CA SER A 498 54.51 14.12 -27.96
C SER A 498 54.92 12.64 -27.64
N SER A 499 53.95 11.74 -27.88
CA SER A 499 54.04 10.43 -28.57
C SER A 499 54.90 9.30 -27.97
N LEU A 500 54.27 8.15 -27.67
CA LEU A 500 54.45 6.90 -28.44
C LEU A 500 53.66 5.72 -27.85
N ARG A 501 53.18 4.88 -28.78
CA ARG A 501 52.47 3.62 -28.57
C ARG A 501 53.39 2.54 -28.01
N THR A 502 52.88 1.67 -27.13
CA THR A 502 53.25 0.25 -27.12
C THR A 502 52.04 -0.61 -26.72
N SER A 503 51.74 -1.63 -27.53
CA SER A 503 50.67 -2.61 -27.30
C SER A 503 51.29 -3.93 -26.84
N THR A 504 50.82 -4.49 -25.74
CA THR A 504 51.19 -5.85 -25.31
C THR A 504 49.95 -6.72 -25.19
N ARG A 505 49.88 -7.71 -26.10
CA ARG A 505 48.81 -8.67 -26.34
C ARG A 505 49.18 -9.98 -25.66
N ASN A 506 48.50 -10.38 -24.58
CA ASN A 506 48.77 -11.64 -23.89
C ASN A 506 47.96 -12.81 -24.48
N LYS A 507 48.69 -13.71 -25.15
CA LYS A 507 48.31 -15.08 -25.54
C LYS A 507 48.23 -15.96 -24.28
N ARG A 508 47.15 -16.73 -24.10
CA ARG A 508 47.12 -17.89 -23.18
C ARG A 508 47.18 -19.18 -24.00
N LYS A 509 48.26 -19.93 -23.79
CA LYS A 509 48.57 -21.27 -24.32
C LYS A 509 47.81 -22.32 -23.50
N ARG A 510 47.18 -23.28 -24.18
CA ARG A 510 46.78 -24.60 -23.66
C ARG A 510 48.04 -25.48 -23.61
N ASN A 511 48.18 -26.30 -22.58
CA ASN A 511 48.99 -27.52 -22.61
C ASN A 511 48.17 -28.69 -22.07
N SER A 512 48.29 -29.80 -22.79
CA SER A 512 47.77 -31.14 -22.56
C SER A 512 48.95 -32.07 -22.21
N GLU A 513 48.59 -33.29 -21.76
CA GLU A 513 49.41 -34.53 -21.67
C GLU A 513 50.39 -34.61 -20.48
N SER A 514 50.68 -35.77 -19.88
CA SER A 514 50.20 -37.17 -19.95
C SER A 514 51.03 -38.00 -18.94
N SER A 515 50.52 -39.18 -18.51
CA SER A 515 51.26 -40.41 -18.10
C SER A 515 52.04 -40.41 -16.76
N ASP A 516 52.18 -41.48 -15.97
CA ASP A 516 51.53 -42.79 -15.72
C ASP A 516 52.16 -43.34 -14.39
N ASP A 517 51.54 -44.40 -13.84
CA ASP A 517 52.18 -45.58 -13.19
C ASP A 517 51.93 -45.91 -11.69
N GLU A 518 51.23 -47.06 -11.53
CA GLU A 518 51.36 -48.22 -10.61
C GLU A 518 51.18 -48.15 -9.07
N GLY A 519 50.47 -49.17 -8.52
CA GLY A 519 50.65 -49.61 -7.12
C GLY A 519 49.45 -50.06 -6.27
N ALA A 520 48.82 -51.19 -6.61
CA ALA A 520 48.19 -52.25 -5.76
C ALA A 520 47.39 -51.97 -4.44
N GLY A 521 46.21 -52.62 -4.33
CA GLY A 521 45.60 -53.05 -3.04
C GLY A 521 44.05 -53.01 -2.96
N ALA A 522 43.39 -54.17 -3.11
CA ALA A 522 41.92 -54.37 -3.05
C ALA A 522 41.40 -54.70 -1.61
N PRO A 523 40.11 -55.06 -1.34
CA PRO A 523 38.81 -54.71 -1.96
C PRO A 523 37.73 -54.27 -0.92
N SER A 524 36.59 -53.69 -1.37
CA SER A 524 35.21 -54.14 -1.03
C SER A 524 34.10 -53.05 -1.16
N LYS A 525 33.33 -53.17 -2.24
CA LYS A 525 31.86 -53.07 -2.40
C LYS A 525 31.05 -52.00 -1.63
N ARG A 526 30.59 -50.97 -2.36
CA ARG A 526 29.14 -50.75 -2.65
C ARG A 526 28.95 -49.57 -3.64
N THR A 527 28.60 -49.91 -4.88
CA THR A 527 28.31 -48.96 -5.97
C THR A 527 26.82 -48.65 -6.05
N SER A 528 26.42 -47.39 -5.82
CA SER A 528 25.10 -46.86 -6.19
C SER A 528 25.16 -46.27 -7.60
N GLN A 529 24.35 -46.81 -8.51
CA GLN A 529 24.25 -46.37 -9.90
C GLN A 529 23.68 -44.94 -10.00
N ARG A 530 24.47 -44.01 -10.55
CA ARG A 530 24.04 -42.64 -10.86
C ARG A 530 23.69 -42.57 -12.36
N LYS A 531 22.40 -42.51 -12.68
CA LYS A 531 21.90 -42.37 -14.06
C LYS A 531 22.41 -41.06 -14.69
N LYS A 532 23.04 -41.18 -15.87
CA LYS A 532 23.51 -40.06 -16.70
C LYS A 532 22.31 -39.34 -17.32
N LYS A 533 22.26 -38.01 -17.23
CA LYS A 533 21.30 -37.15 -17.94
C LYS A 533 21.65 -37.09 -19.43
N PRO A 534 20.68 -37.14 -20.36
CA PRO A 534 20.94 -36.99 -21.78
C PRO A 534 21.21 -35.53 -22.17
N LEU A 535 22.10 -35.37 -23.16
CA LEU A 535 22.50 -34.09 -23.76
C LEU A 535 21.35 -33.43 -24.53
N PRO A 536 21.30 -32.08 -24.59
CA PRO A 536 20.25 -31.34 -25.29
C PRO A 536 20.42 -31.43 -26.82
N LYS A 537 19.31 -31.72 -27.52
CA LYS A 537 19.24 -31.75 -28.98
C LYS A 537 19.32 -30.32 -29.59
N PRO A 538 19.92 -30.16 -30.78
CA PRO A 538 20.05 -28.87 -31.46
C PRO A 538 18.70 -28.33 -31.96
N ARG A 539 18.49 -27.02 -31.81
CA ARG A 539 17.29 -26.30 -32.27
C ARG A 539 17.33 -26.09 -33.80
N VAL A 540 16.25 -26.47 -34.46
CA VAL A 540 15.96 -26.20 -35.88
C VAL A 540 15.60 -24.71 -36.06
N PRO A 541 16.06 -24.03 -37.12
CA PRO A 541 15.72 -22.64 -37.39
C PRO A 541 14.24 -22.45 -37.73
N ARG A 542 13.61 -21.48 -37.06
CA ARG A 542 12.21 -21.11 -37.20
C ARG A 542 12.01 -20.27 -38.46
N VAL A 543 11.36 -20.84 -39.47
CA VAL A 543 10.90 -20.14 -40.68
C VAL A 543 9.81 -19.12 -40.29
N LYS A 544 9.94 -17.89 -40.77
CA LYS A 544 8.95 -16.82 -40.59
C LYS A 544 7.80 -17.04 -41.59
N PRO A 545 6.52 -16.95 -41.18
CA PRO A 545 5.41 -16.97 -42.13
C PRO A 545 5.38 -15.66 -42.93
N ALA A 546 5.12 -15.81 -44.23
CA ALA A 546 4.88 -14.70 -45.16
C ALA A 546 3.52 -14.02 -44.86
N PRO A 547 3.38 -12.72 -45.16
CA PRO A 547 2.12 -12.00 -45.03
C PRO A 547 1.10 -12.46 -46.11
N PRO A 548 -0.21 -12.44 -45.80
CA PRO A 548 -1.24 -12.83 -46.74
C PRO A 548 -1.48 -11.78 -47.83
N ASP A 549 -1.65 -12.29 -49.05
CA ASP A 549 -2.11 -11.59 -50.25
C ASP A 549 -3.44 -10.84 -50.01
N LEU A 550 -3.44 -9.54 -50.29
CA LEU A 550 -4.65 -8.74 -50.50
C LEU A 550 -4.82 -8.49 -52.00
N ARG A 551 -5.70 -9.27 -52.63
CA ARG A 551 -6.51 -8.86 -53.81
C ARG A 551 -7.77 -8.18 -53.25
N GLY A 552 -8.37 -7.12 -53.77
CA GLY A 552 -8.21 -6.32 -54.99
C GLY A 552 -9.53 -5.54 -55.21
N ALA A 553 -9.47 -4.47 -56.02
CA ALA A 553 -10.55 -3.58 -56.53
C ALA A 553 -11.12 -2.57 -55.49
N SER A 554 -11.18 -1.26 -55.75
CA SER A 554 -11.77 -0.59 -56.92
C SER A 554 -11.25 0.84 -57.10
N ASP A 555 -11.37 1.30 -58.34
CA ASP A 555 -10.89 2.53 -58.96
C ASP A 555 -11.43 3.83 -58.35
N VAL A 556 -10.57 4.85 -58.20
CA VAL A 556 -10.92 6.28 -58.39
C VAL A 556 -9.68 7.03 -58.85
N ASP A 557 -9.78 7.64 -60.03
CA ASP A 557 -8.83 8.56 -60.63
C ASP A 557 -8.64 9.84 -59.79
N SER A 558 -7.39 10.26 -59.60
CA SER A 558 -7.05 11.69 -59.48
C SER A 558 -5.56 11.91 -59.72
N ASP A 559 -5.31 12.52 -60.87
CA ASP A 559 -4.08 13.19 -61.26
C ASP A 559 -3.60 14.16 -60.18
N SER A 560 -2.32 14.06 -59.82
CA SER A 560 -1.55 15.16 -59.25
C SER A 560 -0.09 14.80 -59.35
N GLU A 561 0.50 15.14 -60.49
CA GLU A 561 1.94 15.36 -60.63
C GLU A 561 2.38 16.38 -59.58
N ASP A 562 3.26 15.98 -58.66
CA ASP A 562 4.40 16.84 -58.35
C ASP A 562 5.55 16.04 -57.74
N SER A 563 6.67 16.13 -58.44
CA SER A 563 7.92 15.46 -58.17
C SER A 563 8.73 16.28 -57.16
N ASP A 564 9.17 15.67 -56.07
CA ASP A 564 10.42 16.08 -55.42
C ASP A 564 11.09 14.91 -54.67
N VAL A 565 12.05 14.31 -55.36
CA VAL A 565 12.92 13.25 -54.85
C VAL A 565 13.97 13.90 -53.94
N TYR A 566 13.66 13.96 -52.64
CA TYR A 566 14.63 14.37 -51.61
C TYR A 566 15.60 13.21 -51.29
N VAL A 567 16.83 13.30 -51.79
CA VAL A 567 17.94 12.42 -51.41
C VAL A 567 18.66 12.99 -50.18
N GLY A 568 18.28 12.49 -49.00
CA GLY A 568 18.91 12.87 -47.74
C GLY A 568 20.38 12.39 -47.61
N PRO A 569 21.26 13.13 -46.90
CA PRO A 569 22.68 12.84 -46.82
C PRO A 569 22.99 11.59 -45.97
N LYS A 570 23.84 10.71 -46.53
CA LYS A 570 24.35 9.48 -45.87
C LYS A 570 25.06 9.83 -44.56
N ARG A 571 24.46 9.48 -43.43
CA ARG A 571 25.07 9.60 -42.09
C ARG A 571 26.26 8.63 -41.96
N GLN A 572 27.47 9.17 -41.87
CA GLN A 572 28.65 8.43 -41.45
C GLN A 572 28.51 7.99 -39.98
N ARG A 573 28.68 6.69 -39.72
CA ARG A 573 28.74 6.12 -38.37
C ARG A 573 29.97 6.64 -37.63
N ARG A 574 29.78 7.60 -36.72
CA ARG A 574 30.78 7.92 -35.69
C ARG A 574 30.70 6.86 -34.57
N VAL A 575 31.80 6.14 -34.38
CA VAL A 575 31.99 5.21 -33.26
C VAL A 575 32.15 6.05 -31.99
N ALA A 576 31.25 5.88 -31.03
CA ALA A 576 31.30 6.56 -29.75
C ALA A 576 32.49 6.05 -28.91
N ALA A 577 33.31 6.99 -28.41
CA ALA A 577 34.39 6.70 -27.49
C ALA A 577 33.85 6.20 -26.14
N VAL A 578 34.29 5.02 -25.72
CA VAL A 578 33.99 4.42 -24.42
C VAL A 578 34.69 5.23 -23.33
N ARG A 579 33.92 5.96 -22.51
CA ARG A 579 34.41 6.61 -21.29
C ARG A 579 34.64 5.55 -20.21
N THR A 580 35.90 5.32 -19.87
CA THR A 580 36.29 4.62 -18.64
C THR A 580 36.12 5.57 -17.45
N SER A 581 35.24 5.22 -16.51
CA SER A 581 35.02 5.97 -15.28
C SER A 581 36.24 5.88 -14.36
N GLY A 582 36.93 7.01 -14.20
CA GLY A 582 37.95 7.18 -13.17
C GLY A 582 37.33 7.07 -11.78
N ARG A 583 37.92 6.23 -10.95
CA ARG A 583 37.57 6.01 -9.54
C ARG A 583 37.94 7.26 -8.74
N ALA A 584 36.96 7.92 -8.13
CA ALA A 584 37.20 9.10 -7.29
C ALA A 584 38.15 8.77 -6.12
N GLN A 585 39.27 9.49 -6.04
CA GLN A 585 40.11 9.50 -4.84
C GLN A 585 39.39 10.25 -3.71
N ARG A 586 39.51 9.73 -2.50
CA ARG A 586 38.97 10.36 -1.29
C ARG A 586 39.91 11.48 -0.87
N PHE A 587 39.39 12.70 -0.81
CA PHE A 587 40.06 13.86 -0.24
C PHE A 587 40.16 13.68 1.29
N GLY A 588 41.38 13.72 1.82
CA GLY A 588 41.70 13.50 3.23
C GLY A 588 42.14 14.77 3.96
N GLY A 589 41.57 15.92 3.63
CA GLY A 589 41.82 17.18 4.35
C GLY A 589 40.84 17.36 5.50
N SER A 590 41.33 17.42 6.74
CA SER A 590 40.55 17.89 7.89
C SER A 590 40.46 19.41 7.84
N TYR A 591 39.24 19.93 7.77
CA TYR A 591 38.96 21.37 7.88
C TYR A 591 39.22 21.84 9.32
N ASN A 592 40.05 22.87 9.48
CA ASN A 592 40.28 23.54 10.76
C ASN A 592 39.22 24.63 10.94
N ILE A 593 38.23 24.39 11.81
CA ILE A 593 37.06 25.26 11.98
C ILE A 593 37.45 26.57 12.70
N ASP A 594 38.53 26.56 13.47
CA ASP A 594 38.96 27.71 14.26
C ASP A 594 39.60 28.83 13.43
N GLU A 595 39.97 28.55 12.17
CA GLU A 595 40.49 29.55 11.23
C GLU A 595 39.37 30.25 10.45
N ALA A 596 38.20 29.61 10.32
CA ALA A 596 37.05 30.16 9.59
C ALA A 596 36.16 31.09 10.42
N LEU A 597 36.42 31.22 11.73
CA LEU A 597 35.63 32.04 12.66
C LEU A 597 36.33 33.34 13.09
N LYS A 598 37.49 33.66 12.50
CA LYS A 598 38.06 35.02 12.59
C LYS A 598 37.38 35.89 11.53
N ILE A 599 36.20 36.39 11.88
CA ILE A 599 35.57 37.50 11.18
C ILE A 599 36.00 38.74 11.96
N ASP A 600 36.85 39.55 11.33
CA ASP A 600 37.22 40.87 11.80
C ASP A 600 35.98 41.76 11.71
N ASP A 601 35.45 42.15 12.87
CA ASP A 601 34.45 43.21 13.01
C ASP A 601 35.18 44.57 13.02
N GLU A 602 35.59 45.08 11.85
CA GLU A 602 35.98 46.48 11.68
C GLU A 602 35.46 47.04 10.33
N GLU A 603 34.82 48.21 10.43
CA GLU A 603 34.47 49.17 9.35
C GLU A 603 33.28 48.77 8.45
N ASP A 604 32.21 49.56 8.30
CA ASP A 604 32.19 50.96 7.88
C ASP A 604 31.05 51.81 8.47
N LEU A 605 31.39 53.08 8.67
CA LEU A 605 30.55 54.26 8.90
C LEU A 605 30.29 54.99 7.59
#